data_AF-A0A8H5NI42-F1
#
_entry.id   AF-A0A8H5NI42-F1
#
_cell.length_a   1.000
_cell.length_b   1.000
_cell.length_c   1.000
_cell.angle_alpha   90.00
_cell.angle_beta   90.00
_cell.angle_gamma   90.00
#
_symmetry.space_group_name_H-M   'P 1'
#
loop_
_entity.id
_entity.type
_entity.pdbx_description
1 polymer ?
#
loop_
_entity_poly.entity_id
_entity_poly.type
_entity_poly.pdbx_seq_one_letter_code
_entity_poly.pdbx_strand_id
1 'polypeptide(L)'
;MKLAITPRSLAPNEIVNIDPSVHSLDVLSGYKSRGYLIGFREKLFELVPEVAKLVEARRKEEKKSPHMPTAFTKEYHYMLQRLHSFHEGDDDSNGLRPYKERAGATMIYQNALIVYLQSAFYQNILADPELIFDIEERIDQMMPNFYTLFVSESPYRRMLLWPGVIMDSCAQSEKHIAGFRAGFKARALGMP
;
A
#
# COMPACT_ATOMS: atom_id res chain seq x y z
N MET A 1 -10.97 13.32 -8.10
CA MET A 1 -11.45 12.56 -6.93
C MET A 1 -10.27 12.40 -5.96
N LYS A 2 -10.35 12.91 -4.72
CA LYS A 2 -9.41 12.51 -3.66
C LYS A 2 -9.72 11.07 -3.30
N LEU A 3 -8.70 10.23 -3.13
CA LEU A 3 -8.87 8.85 -2.66
C LEU A 3 -9.79 8.84 -1.43
N ALA A 4 -10.93 8.15 -1.52
CA ALA A 4 -11.94 8.08 -0.46
C ALA A 4 -11.50 7.24 0.75
N ILE A 5 -10.26 6.75 0.75
CA ILE A 5 -9.65 6.11 1.90
C ILE A 5 -9.18 7.22 2.82
N THR A 6 -10.11 7.64 3.66
CA THR A 6 -9.91 8.52 4.78
C THR A 6 -9.37 7.64 5.91
N PRO A 7 -8.06 7.67 6.25
CA PRO A 7 -7.57 6.98 7.43
C PRO A 7 -8.34 7.55 8.62
N ARG A 8 -8.60 6.72 9.64
CA ARG A 8 -9.39 7.10 10.81
C ARG A 8 -8.89 8.40 11.48
N SER A 9 -7.61 8.76 11.28
CA SER A 9 -6.98 10.01 11.73
C SER A 9 -7.51 11.31 11.10
N LEU A 10 -8.36 11.24 10.07
CA LEU A 10 -9.09 12.39 9.53
C LEU A 10 -10.46 12.60 10.21
N ALA A 11 -10.91 11.69 11.08
CA ALA A 11 -12.01 11.96 11.99
C ALA A 11 -11.54 13.02 13.01
N PRO A 12 -12.29 14.13 13.20
CA PRO A 12 -11.76 15.35 13.78
C PRO A 12 -11.21 15.27 15.22
N ASN A 13 -11.35 14.15 15.94
CA ASN A 13 -10.96 14.01 17.35
C ASN A 13 -10.15 12.74 17.70
N GLU A 14 -9.68 11.93 16.75
CA GLU A 14 -8.93 10.70 17.06
C GLU A 14 -7.47 10.79 16.59
N ILE A 15 -6.56 11.06 17.53
CA ILE A 15 -5.12 10.90 17.30
C ILE A 15 -4.80 9.41 17.42
N VAL A 16 -4.43 8.78 16.31
CA VAL A 16 -3.93 7.41 16.32
C VAL A 16 -2.46 7.46 16.76
N ASN A 17 -2.21 7.11 18.02
CA ASN A 17 -0.85 6.89 18.51
C ASN A 17 -0.34 5.56 17.95
N ILE A 18 0.56 5.62 16.98
CA ILE A 18 1.26 4.44 16.46
C ILE A 18 2.29 4.01 17.50
N ASP A 19 2.21 2.76 17.93
CA ASP A 19 3.20 2.18 18.86
C ASP A 19 4.60 2.23 18.22
N PRO A 20 5.65 2.68 18.95
CA PRO A 20 7.02 2.66 18.47
C PRO A 20 7.47 1.32 17.89
N SER A 21 6.94 0.19 18.38
CA SER A 21 7.24 -1.16 17.89
C SER A 21 6.75 -1.44 16.46
N VAL A 22 5.93 -0.56 15.88
CA VAL A 22 5.49 -0.68 14.47
C VAL A 22 6.54 -0.13 13.51
N HIS A 23 7.47 0.70 14.00
CA HIS A 23 8.56 1.28 13.20
C HIS A 23 9.76 0.36 13.02
N SER A 24 9.92 -0.62 13.91
CA SER A 24 10.93 -1.66 13.81
C SER A 24 10.30 -2.97 14.22
N LEU A 25 10.36 -3.93 13.30
CA LEU A 25 9.87 -5.27 13.51
C LEU A 25 11.00 -6.20 14.01
N ASP A 26 12.15 -5.63 14.38
CA ASP A 26 13.31 -6.36 14.91
C ASP A 26 12.98 -7.19 16.15
N VAL A 27 11.98 -6.77 16.95
CA VAL A 27 11.48 -7.56 18.08
C VAL A 27 10.98 -8.95 17.64
N LEU A 28 10.57 -9.10 16.38
CA LEU A 28 10.11 -10.33 15.78
C LEU A 28 11.25 -11.17 15.20
N SER A 29 12.48 -10.65 15.10
CA SER A 29 13.64 -11.37 14.54
C SER A 29 13.95 -12.69 15.24
N GLY A 30 13.71 -12.77 16.55
CA GLY A 30 13.88 -13.99 17.35
C GLY A 30 12.80 -15.05 17.13
N TYR A 31 11.70 -14.72 16.44
CA TYR A 31 10.54 -15.60 16.31
C TYR A 31 10.47 -16.22 14.91
N LYS A 32 10.59 -17.55 14.84
CA LYS A 32 10.40 -18.31 13.59
C LYS A 32 9.02 -18.10 12.96
N SER A 33 8.02 -17.72 13.76
CA SER A 33 6.66 -17.40 13.32
C SER A 33 6.54 -16.04 12.63
N ARG A 34 7.60 -15.20 12.59
CA ARG A 34 7.58 -13.88 11.93
C ARG A 34 7.12 -13.96 10.47
N GLY A 35 7.58 -14.98 9.74
CA GLY A 35 7.16 -15.23 8.36
C GLY A 35 5.68 -15.53 8.20
N TYR A 36 4.99 -16.01 9.25
CA TYR A 36 3.54 -16.20 9.26
C TYR A 36 2.76 -14.92 9.56
N LEU A 37 3.33 -14.03 10.38
CA LEU A 37 2.68 -12.78 10.80
C LEU A 37 2.78 -11.68 9.74
N ILE A 38 3.98 -11.51 9.18
CA ILE A 38 4.26 -10.43 8.24
C ILE A 38 4.33 -10.95 6.80
N GLY A 39 4.42 -12.27 6.61
CA GLY A 39 4.16 -12.93 5.34
C GLY A 39 5.24 -12.75 4.25
N PHE A 40 5.65 -11.51 4.01
CA PHE A 40 6.60 -11.04 3.02
C PHE A 40 7.25 -9.75 3.54
N ARG A 41 8.58 -9.67 3.41
CA ARG A 41 9.41 -8.46 3.55
C ARG A 41 9.04 -7.45 4.64
N GLU A 42 9.51 -7.77 5.84
CA GLU A 42 9.52 -6.92 7.05
C GLU A 42 9.80 -5.42 6.78
N LYS A 43 10.87 -5.12 6.03
CA LYS A 43 11.26 -3.73 5.74
C LYS A 43 10.20 -2.93 4.98
N LEU A 44 9.33 -3.58 4.19
CA LEU A 44 8.23 -2.88 3.51
C LEU A 44 7.13 -2.50 4.50
N PHE A 45 6.88 -3.34 5.51
CA PHE A 45 5.94 -3.06 6.59
C PHE A 45 6.43 -1.92 7.49
N GLU A 46 7.73 -1.83 7.72
CA GLU A 46 8.35 -0.72 8.46
C GLU A 46 8.20 0.63 7.76
N LEU A 47 8.08 0.63 6.42
CA LEU A 47 7.79 1.85 5.65
C LEU A 47 6.35 2.33 5.80
N VAL A 48 5.39 1.45 6.12
CA VAL A 48 3.97 1.81 6.26
C VAL A 48 3.76 2.98 7.24
N PRO A 49 4.27 2.94 8.49
CA PRO A 49 4.08 4.03 9.42
C PRO A 49 4.87 5.30 9.03
N GLU A 50 6.01 5.18 8.33
CA GLU A 50 6.74 6.34 7.80
C GLU A 50 5.92 7.07 6.71
N VAL A 51 5.39 6.31 5.74
CA VAL A 51 4.52 6.84 4.68
C VAL A 51 3.25 7.44 5.27
N ALA A 52 2.61 6.77 6.23
CA ALA A 52 1.40 7.25 6.89
C ALA A 52 1.63 8.60 7.60
N LYS A 53 2.73 8.74 8.35
CA LYS A 53 3.10 10.00 9.01
C LYS A 53 3.28 11.14 8.00
N LEU A 54 3.96 10.88 6.89
CA LEU A 54 4.17 11.87 5.84
C LEU A 54 2.85 12.29 5.16
N VAL A 55 2.00 11.32 4.82
CA VAL A 55 0.66 11.56 4.25
C VAL A 55 -0.19 12.41 5.19
N GLU A 56 -0.20 12.09 6.49
CA GLU A 56 -0.95 12.87 7.48
C GLU A 56 -0.40 14.29 7.65
N ALA A 57 0.92 14.45 7.72
CA ALA A 57 1.57 15.76 7.82
C ALA A 57 1.21 16.64 6.61
N ARG A 58 1.28 16.06 5.40
CA ARG A 58 0.92 16.74 4.16
C ARG A 58 -0.56 17.13 4.12
N ARG A 59 -1.47 16.25 4.52
CA ARG A 59 -2.92 16.56 4.58
C ARG A 59 -3.24 17.64 5.62
N LYS A 60 -2.55 17.65 6.76
CA LYS A 60 -2.67 18.70 7.78
C LYS A 60 -2.17 20.06 7.26
N GLU A 61 -1.07 20.07 6.52
CA GLU A 61 -0.57 21.28 5.85
C GLU A 61 -1.57 21.79 4.81
N GLU A 62 -2.08 20.91 3.94
CA GLU A 62 -3.06 21.28 2.91
C GLU A 62 -4.34 21.88 3.53
N LYS A 63 -4.82 21.35 4.65
CA LYS A 63 -5.98 21.88 5.37
C LYS A 63 -5.73 23.28 5.95
N LYS A 64 -4.49 23.61 6.34
CA LYS A 64 -4.12 24.93 6.87
C LYS A 64 -3.87 25.95 5.75
N SER A 65 -3.20 25.52 4.68
CA SER A 65 -2.71 26.38 3.60
C SER A 65 -2.81 25.69 2.24
N PRO A 66 -4.01 25.62 1.62
CA PRO A 66 -4.24 24.82 0.41
C PRO A 66 -3.53 25.32 -0.85
N HIS A 67 -3.12 26.60 -0.87
CA HIS A 67 -2.49 27.24 -2.03
C HIS A 67 -0.97 27.44 -1.89
N MET A 68 -0.39 27.04 -0.76
CA MET A 68 1.06 27.17 -0.55
C MET A 68 1.79 25.92 -1.07
N PRO A 69 2.99 26.09 -1.67
CA PRO A 69 3.87 24.95 -1.97
C PRO A 69 4.14 24.13 -0.71
N THR A 70 4.16 22.80 -0.83
CA THR A 70 4.39 21.93 0.32
C THR A 70 5.84 21.98 0.80
N ALA A 71 6.04 22.06 2.11
CA ALA A 71 7.36 21.97 2.73
C ALA A 71 7.95 20.54 2.61
N PHE A 72 7.11 19.53 2.36
CA PHE A 72 7.47 18.11 2.37
C PHE A 72 7.96 17.58 1.02
N THR A 73 8.34 18.46 0.09
CA THR A 73 8.73 18.07 -1.27
C THR A 73 9.94 17.14 -1.27
N LYS A 74 10.94 17.38 -0.41
CA LYS A 74 12.15 16.55 -0.36
C LYS A 74 11.86 15.17 0.23
N GLU A 75 11.10 15.13 1.31
CA GLU A 75 10.67 13.93 2.01
C GLU A 75 9.81 13.04 1.11
N TYR A 76 8.93 13.64 0.31
CA TYR A 76 8.15 12.95 -0.72
C TYR A 76 9.04 12.21 -1.72
N HIS A 77 9.97 12.92 -2.37
CA HIS A 77 10.86 12.30 -3.37
C HIS A 77 11.76 11.24 -2.75
N TYR A 78 12.30 11.49 -1.55
CA TYR A 78 13.08 10.51 -0.81
C TYR A 78 12.28 9.24 -0.51
N MET A 79 11.05 9.38 -0.01
CA MET A 79 10.19 8.24 0.29
C MET A 79 9.78 7.48 -0.96
N LEU A 80 9.46 8.20 -2.05
CA LEU A 80 9.13 7.60 -3.34
C LEU A 80 10.32 6.80 -3.88
N GLN A 81 11.52 7.35 -3.83
CA GLN A 81 12.74 6.66 -4.24
C GLN A 81 12.99 5.39 -3.41
N ARG A 82 12.83 5.45 -2.08
CA ARG A 82 12.94 4.27 -1.19
C ARG A 82 11.94 3.19 -1.54
N LEU A 83 10.70 3.58 -1.82
CA LEU A 83 9.66 2.64 -2.26
C LEU A 83 10.05 2.01 -3.60
N HIS A 84 10.57 2.78 -4.56
CA HIS A 84 11.00 2.25 -5.86
C HIS A 84 12.26 1.36 -5.82
N SER A 85 13.22 1.66 -4.94
CA SER A 85 14.45 0.87 -4.80
C SER A 85 14.24 -0.49 -4.15
N PHE A 86 13.03 -0.77 -3.67
CA PHE A 86 12.72 -2.04 -3.04
C PHE A 86 12.60 -3.12 -4.12
N HIS A 87 13.51 -4.09 -4.11
CA HIS A 87 13.58 -5.15 -5.12
C HIS A 87 13.41 -6.53 -4.52
N GLU A 88 12.78 -7.43 -5.28
CA GLU A 88 12.40 -8.80 -4.90
C GLU A 88 13.59 -9.73 -4.54
N GLY A 89 14.82 -9.34 -4.86
CA GLY A 89 16.05 -10.09 -4.56
C GLY A 89 16.61 -9.94 -3.14
N ASP A 90 16.33 -8.84 -2.43
CA ASP A 90 16.95 -8.54 -1.12
C ASP A 90 16.33 -9.31 0.09
N ASP A 91 15.62 -10.41 -0.15
CA ASP A 91 14.90 -11.15 0.88
C ASP A 91 15.74 -12.34 1.38
N ASP A 92 16.48 -12.12 2.47
CA ASP A 92 17.19 -13.17 3.22
C ASP A 92 16.23 -14.10 3.99
N SER A 93 14.91 -13.88 3.90
CA SER A 93 13.96 -14.77 4.54
C SER A 93 13.92 -16.12 3.81
N ASN A 94 14.26 -17.17 4.56
CA ASN A 94 13.83 -18.55 4.33
C ASN A 94 12.30 -18.65 4.47
N GLY A 95 11.57 -17.84 3.71
CA GLY A 95 10.12 -17.78 3.73
C GLY A 95 9.55 -19.15 3.37
N LEU A 96 8.64 -19.64 4.19
CA LEU A 96 8.01 -20.95 4.04
C LEU A 96 7.07 -21.05 2.83
N ARG A 97 6.89 -19.95 2.08
CA ARG A 97 6.03 -19.84 0.89
C ARG A 97 6.86 -19.69 -0.38
N PRO A 98 6.33 -20.13 -1.54
CA PRO A 98 7.00 -19.99 -2.82
C PRO A 98 7.43 -18.54 -3.07
N TYR A 99 8.66 -18.37 -3.58
CA TYR A 99 9.22 -17.05 -3.92
C TYR A 99 8.26 -16.21 -4.76
N LYS A 100 7.61 -16.82 -5.76
CA LYS A 100 6.64 -16.15 -6.63
C LYS A 100 5.48 -15.50 -5.89
N GLU A 101 4.96 -16.14 -4.84
CA GLU A 101 3.87 -15.55 -4.05
C GLU A 101 4.37 -14.39 -3.17
N ARG A 102 5.56 -14.52 -2.58
CA ARG A 102 6.19 -13.45 -1.79
C ARG A 102 6.51 -12.22 -2.63
N ALA A 103 7.09 -12.44 -3.80
CA ALA A 103 7.36 -11.42 -4.81
C ALA A 103 6.07 -10.70 -5.23
N GLY A 104 5.03 -11.46 -5.61
CA GLY A 104 3.74 -10.91 -5.99
C GLY A 104 3.08 -10.08 -4.87
N ALA A 105 3.10 -10.57 -3.63
CA ALA A 105 2.54 -9.83 -2.49
C ALA A 105 3.32 -8.53 -2.20
N THR A 106 4.65 -8.59 -2.29
CA THR A 106 5.53 -7.42 -2.15
C THR A 106 5.20 -6.37 -3.20
N MET A 107 5.11 -6.76 -4.47
CA MET A 107 4.83 -5.86 -5.58
C MET A 107 3.46 -5.19 -5.42
N ILE A 108 2.43 -5.93 -4.99
CA ILE A 108 1.10 -5.35 -4.72
C ILE A 108 1.18 -4.30 -3.60
N TYR A 109 1.84 -4.61 -2.49
CA TYR A 109 1.95 -3.70 -1.35
C TYR A 109 2.76 -2.44 -1.67
N GLN A 110 3.89 -2.61 -2.36
CA GLN A 110 4.78 -1.54 -2.77
C GLN A 110 4.03 -0.54 -3.68
N ASN A 111 3.31 -1.04 -4.68
CA ASN A 111 2.50 -0.18 -5.56
C ASN A 111 1.40 0.55 -4.80
N ALA A 112 0.69 -0.13 -3.90
CA ALA A 112 -0.32 0.53 -3.08
C ALA A 112 0.25 1.62 -2.16
N LEU A 113 1.44 1.42 -1.57
CA LEU A 113 2.12 2.44 -0.76
C LEU A 113 2.50 3.67 -1.59
N ILE A 114 2.97 3.47 -2.82
CA ILE A 114 3.30 4.56 -3.74
C ILE A 114 2.05 5.38 -4.06
N VAL A 115 0.95 4.72 -4.46
CA VAL A 115 -0.32 5.40 -4.76
C VAL A 115 -0.88 6.10 -3.51
N TYR A 116 -0.79 5.48 -2.35
CA TYR A 116 -1.20 6.09 -1.08
C TYR A 116 -0.39 7.34 -0.76
N LEU A 117 0.93 7.31 -0.94
CA LEU A 117 1.81 8.47 -0.76
C LEU A 117 1.41 9.59 -1.73
N GLN A 118 1.33 9.29 -3.03
CA GLN A 118 0.93 10.25 -4.06
C GLN A 118 -0.43 10.90 -3.75
N SER A 119 -1.35 10.17 -3.11
CA SER A 119 -2.69 10.68 -2.77
C SER A 119 -2.70 11.94 -1.90
N ALA A 120 -1.63 12.18 -1.15
CA ALA A 120 -1.49 13.36 -0.32
C ALA A 120 -0.82 14.53 -1.05
N PHE A 121 0.00 14.24 -2.06
CA PHE A 121 0.81 15.24 -2.75
C PHE A 121 0.13 15.79 -4.00
N TYR A 122 -0.77 15.02 -4.61
CA TYR A 122 -1.58 15.47 -5.75
C TYR A 122 -3.02 15.77 -5.31
N GLN A 123 -3.47 17.02 -5.51
CA GLN A 123 -4.82 17.45 -5.14
C GLN A 123 -5.92 16.62 -5.79
N ASN A 124 -5.71 16.23 -7.05
CA ASN A 124 -6.56 15.33 -7.77
C ASN A 124 -5.69 14.40 -8.63
N ILE A 125 -5.37 13.23 -8.08
CA ILE A 125 -4.62 12.19 -8.81
C ILE A 125 -5.24 11.91 -10.18
N LEU A 126 -6.58 11.87 -10.25
CA LEU A 126 -7.31 11.53 -11.47
C LEU A 126 -7.45 12.71 -12.46
N ALA A 127 -6.85 13.86 -12.20
CA ALA A 127 -6.82 14.97 -13.17
C ALA A 127 -5.51 15.06 -13.94
N ASP A 128 -4.45 14.40 -13.46
CA ASP A 128 -3.15 14.39 -14.09
C ASP A 128 -3.05 13.16 -15.02
N PRO A 129 -3.02 13.34 -16.35
CA PRO A 129 -3.00 12.22 -17.29
C PRO A 129 -1.77 11.33 -17.17
N GLU A 130 -0.61 11.90 -16.83
CA GLU A 130 0.64 11.14 -16.66
C GLU A 130 0.53 10.26 -15.42
N LEU A 131 0.05 10.83 -14.31
CA LEU A 131 -0.11 10.08 -13.07
C LEU A 131 -1.19 8.99 -13.17
N ILE A 132 -2.28 9.23 -13.90
CA ILE A 132 -3.30 8.20 -14.16
C ILE A 132 -2.70 7.07 -14.99
N PHE A 133 -1.94 7.39 -16.03
CA PHE A 133 -1.30 6.38 -16.87
C PHE A 133 -0.36 5.50 -16.03
N ASP A 134 0.49 6.11 -15.21
CA ASP A 134 1.38 5.38 -14.30
C ASP A 134 0.61 4.50 -13.30
N ILE A 135 -0.53 4.97 -12.80
CA ILE A 135 -1.35 4.18 -11.86
C ILE A 135 -2.02 3.00 -12.56
N GLU A 136 -2.59 3.20 -13.74
CA GLU A 136 -3.18 2.11 -14.52
C GLU A 136 -2.12 1.08 -14.91
N GLU A 137 -0.92 1.50 -15.30
CA GLU A 137 0.19 0.58 -15.59
C GLU A 137 0.54 -0.27 -14.36
N ARG A 138 0.60 0.35 -13.17
CA ARG A 138 0.84 -0.39 -11.92
C ARG A 138 -0.28 -1.36 -11.61
N ILE A 139 -1.54 -0.97 -11.85
CA ILE A 139 -2.71 -1.86 -11.69
C ILE A 139 -2.56 -3.05 -12.63
N ASP A 140 -2.31 -2.81 -13.91
CA ASP A 140 -2.10 -3.85 -14.92
C ASP A 140 -1.00 -4.83 -14.52
N GLN A 141 0.16 -4.33 -14.10
CA GLN A 141 1.29 -5.14 -13.63
C GLN A 141 0.91 -6.01 -12.42
N MET A 142 0.10 -5.49 -11.49
CA MET A 142 -0.29 -6.22 -10.29
C MET A 142 -1.45 -7.19 -10.45
N MET A 143 -2.33 -7.00 -11.43
CA MET A 143 -3.55 -7.80 -11.58
C MET A 143 -3.29 -9.32 -11.60
N PRO A 144 -2.29 -9.87 -12.32
CA PRO A 144 -2.03 -11.32 -12.31
C PRO A 144 -1.72 -11.87 -10.91
N ASN A 145 -0.91 -11.13 -10.15
CA ASN A 145 -0.59 -11.49 -8.77
C ASN A 145 -1.79 -11.27 -7.85
N PHE A 146 -2.60 -10.23 -8.09
CA PHE A 146 -3.81 -9.97 -7.32
C PHE A 146 -4.84 -11.09 -7.47
N TYR A 147 -5.09 -11.57 -8.69
CA TYR A 147 -5.93 -12.76 -8.89
C TYR A 147 -5.35 -13.99 -8.19
N THR A 148 -4.04 -14.22 -8.34
CA THR A 148 -3.39 -15.40 -7.76
C THR A 148 -3.36 -15.39 -6.24
N LEU A 149 -3.30 -14.21 -5.60
CA LEU A 149 -3.04 -14.09 -4.15
C LEU A 149 -4.22 -13.56 -3.35
N PHE A 150 -5.16 -12.84 -3.96
CA PHE A 150 -6.30 -12.25 -3.25
C PHE A 150 -7.63 -12.93 -3.58
N VAL A 151 -7.80 -13.39 -4.81
CA VAL A 151 -9.01 -14.12 -5.23
C VAL A 151 -8.96 -15.59 -4.82
N SER A 152 -7.77 -16.16 -4.64
CA SER A 152 -7.54 -17.55 -4.19
C SER A 152 -7.42 -17.70 -2.67
N GLU A 153 -7.26 -18.94 -2.19
CA GLU A 153 -6.88 -19.30 -0.82
C GLU A 153 -5.44 -18.99 -0.38
N SER A 154 -4.75 -18.04 -1.02
CA SER A 154 -3.44 -17.64 -0.52
C SER A 154 -3.56 -17.05 0.91
N PRO A 155 -2.67 -17.41 1.84
CA PRO A 155 -2.64 -16.80 3.18
C PRO A 155 -2.38 -15.29 3.12
N TYR A 156 -1.76 -14.80 2.04
CA TYR A 156 -1.53 -13.38 1.81
C TYR A 156 -2.81 -12.58 1.58
N ARG A 157 -3.92 -13.23 1.23
CA ARG A 157 -5.23 -12.58 1.01
C ARG A 157 -5.63 -11.64 2.15
N ARG A 158 -5.29 -11.99 3.39
CA ARG A 158 -5.65 -11.17 4.57
C ARG A 158 -4.98 -9.80 4.54
N MET A 159 -3.72 -9.78 4.11
CA MET A 159 -2.86 -8.60 4.06
C MET A 159 -3.20 -7.73 2.84
N LEU A 160 -3.60 -8.35 1.72
CA LEU A 160 -3.85 -7.64 0.47
C LEU A 160 -5.16 -6.85 0.39
N LEU A 161 -5.96 -6.80 1.46
CA LEU A 161 -7.19 -5.99 1.47
C LEU A 161 -6.91 -4.49 1.40
N TRP A 162 -6.03 -3.96 2.26
CA TRP A 162 -5.72 -2.53 2.24
C TRP A 162 -5.10 -2.10 0.91
N PRO A 163 -4.10 -2.82 0.35
CA PRO A 163 -3.62 -2.55 -1.00
C PRO A 163 -4.71 -2.62 -2.06
N GLY A 164 -5.54 -3.66 -2.04
CA GLY A 164 -6.63 -3.83 -3.00
C GLY A 164 -7.61 -2.67 -2.97
N VAL A 165 -7.98 -2.17 -1.79
CA VAL A 165 -8.90 -1.03 -1.64
C VAL A 165 -8.29 0.26 -2.19
N ILE A 166 -6.99 0.51 -1.97
CA ILE A 166 -6.29 1.67 -2.57
C ILE A 166 -6.35 1.61 -4.09
N MET A 167 -5.94 0.48 -4.64
CA MET A 167 -5.79 0.35 -6.10
C MET A 167 -7.16 0.36 -6.79
N ASP A 168 -8.18 -0.31 -6.24
CA ASP A 168 -9.56 -0.26 -6.75
C ASP A 168 -10.12 1.16 -6.80
N SER A 169 -9.84 1.97 -5.78
CA SER A 169 -10.34 3.35 -5.72
C SER A 169 -9.67 4.32 -6.71
N CYS A 170 -8.60 3.89 -7.39
CA CYS A 170 -7.98 4.62 -8.50
C CYS A 170 -8.26 3.99 -9.87
N ALA A 171 -8.80 2.76 -9.93
CA ALA A 171 -9.01 2.02 -11.16
C ALA A 171 -10.09 2.67 -12.04
N GLN A 172 -9.79 2.83 -13.32
CA GLN A 172 -10.72 3.37 -14.33
C GLN A 172 -11.24 2.29 -15.28
N SER A 173 -10.43 1.26 -15.56
CA SER A 173 -10.83 0.15 -16.43
C SER A 173 -11.88 -0.73 -15.77
N GLU A 174 -12.97 -1.02 -16.48
CA GLU A 174 -14.02 -1.95 -16.00
C GLU A 174 -13.45 -3.33 -15.68
N LYS A 175 -12.42 -3.78 -16.40
CA LYS A 175 -11.73 -5.05 -16.15
C LYS A 175 -11.01 -5.04 -14.80
N HIS A 176 -10.36 -3.94 -14.45
CA HIS A 176 -9.68 -3.77 -13.16
C HIS A 176 -10.69 -3.75 -12.01
N ILE A 177 -11.73 -2.93 -12.15
CA ILE A 177 -12.82 -2.82 -11.18
C ILE A 177 -13.50 -4.19 -10.96
N ALA A 178 -13.78 -4.93 -12.03
CA ALA A 178 -14.35 -6.27 -11.92
C ALA A 178 -13.44 -7.24 -11.16
N GLY A 179 -12.13 -7.19 -11.41
CA GLY A 179 -11.14 -8.01 -10.73
C GLY A 179 -11.04 -7.72 -9.23
N PHE A 180 -10.96 -6.44 -8.85
CA PHE A 180 -10.96 -6.04 -7.44
C PHE A 180 -12.25 -6.48 -6.72
N ARG A 181 -13.41 -6.24 -7.34
CA ARG A 181 -14.71 -6.68 -6.80
C ARG A 181 -14.80 -8.19 -6.63
N ALA A 182 -14.27 -8.98 -7.56
CA ALA A 182 -14.23 -10.44 -7.43
C ALA A 182 -13.43 -10.85 -6.19
N GLY A 183 -12.26 -10.24 -5.97
CA GLY A 183 -11.45 -10.49 -4.78
C GLY A 183 -12.14 -10.11 -3.47
N PHE A 184 -12.78 -8.94 -3.41
CA PHE A 184 -13.52 -8.52 -2.22
C PHE A 184 -14.71 -9.45 -1.92
N LYS A 185 -15.43 -9.91 -2.94
CA LYS A 185 -16.53 -10.87 -2.79
C LYS A 185 -16.05 -12.24 -2.32
N ALA A 186 -14.97 -12.77 -2.89
CA ALA A 186 -14.37 -14.03 -2.47
C ALA A 186 -14.05 -14.00 -0.96
N ARG A 187 -13.47 -12.90 -0.48
CA ARG A 187 -13.21 -12.68 0.95
C ARG A 187 -14.49 -12.59 1.79
N ALA A 188 -15.49 -11.84 1.35
CA ALA A 188 -16.73 -11.66 2.10
C ALA A 188 -17.54 -12.96 2.26
N LEU A 189 -17.49 -13.83 1.26
CA LEU A 189 -18.21 -15.10 1.25
C LEU A 189 -17.45 -16.24 1.96
N GLY A 190 -16.23 -15.99 2.44
CA GLY A 190 -15.38 -17.02 3.03
C GLY A 190 -15.09 -18.18 2.08
N MET A 191 -15.23 -17.95 0.76
CA MET A 191 -14.98 -18.98 -0.23
C MET A 191 -13.49 -19.29 -0.26
N PRO A 192 -13.15 -20.58 -0.46
CA PRO A 192 -11.79 -20.93 -0.83
C PRO A 192 -11.38 -20.30 -2.17
#